data_AF-A0A167JN65-F1
#
_entry.id   AF-A0A167JN65-F1
#
_cell.length_a   1.000
_cell.length_b   1.000
_cell.length_c   1.000
_cell.angle_alpha   90.00
_cell.angle_beta   90.00
_cell.angle_gamma   90.00
#
_symmetry.space_group_name_H-M   'P 1'
#
loop_
_entity.id
_entity.type
_entity.pdbx_description
1 polymer ?
#
loop_
_entity_poly.entity_id
_entity_poly.type
_entity_poly.pdbx_seq_one_letter_code
_entity_poly.pdbx_strand_id
1 'polypeptide(L)'
;MLLALLALSLPLFFHSLPPAVHAASLPGKRDVFACAFVDTELVVDGVDFGIFTECLCVDIIPDNEAPLAALIENNPVAKHAAEMTSMSQVTNALTDLVKNSGGASQCTYPPNANPVCTETDPCAYTCNAPYIKIGGKCVLPPPPSALGKRDIDICAFVDTELIVDGVDFGIFRECVCLDILDAVLHTNAVAKNAAEQTSSSQVRNAITDKINDSGGASQCIYPPHSNPVCTETDPCAYTCDPPYVKRGGKCVLLGSSGLRKRDLATCSYGLTRCGIWSRWGARSYECLDTAVELESCGGCAIPYADEPASGMDCSQIKGVADVQCQEGRCKVNRCRPGWVVGDDGASCVRLAPMSAGHMQTIGAAAEMDNIFSLDPHRMLGNMFQAAGY
;
A
#
# COMPACT_ATOMS: atom_id res chain seq x y z
N MET A 1 60.32 37.80 28.07
CA MET A 1 58.90 37.79 27.70
C MET A 1 58.77 37.26 26.29
N LEU A 2 58.63 35.93 26.16
CA LEU A 2 58.29 35.24 24.93
C LEU A 2 56.81 34.85 25.06
N LEU A 3 55.97 35.23 24.11
CA LEU A 3 54.57 34.79 24.03
C LEU A 3 54.42 33.97 22.75
N ALA A 4 54.17 32.67 22.92
CA ALA A 4 53.88 31.72 21.86
C ALA A 4 52.37 31.68 21.60
N LEU A 5 51.96 31.89 20.35
CA LEU A 5 50.59 31.66 19.86
C LEU A 5 50.55 30.31 19.14
N LEU A 6 49.84 29.35 19.73
CA LEU A 6 49.49 28.07 19.13
C LEU A 6 48.15 28.23 18.39
N ALA A 7 48.17 28.16 17.06
CA ALA A 7 46.98 28.04 16.23
C ALA A 7 46.73 26.55 15.94
N LEU A 8 45.64 26.01 16.50
CA LEU A 8 45.14 24.67 16.20
C LEU A 8 44.28 24.71 14.94
N SER A 9 44.73 24.04 13.89
CA SER A 9 43.97 23.77 12.66
C SER A 9 43.06 22.55 12.88
N LEU A 10 41.73 22.73 12.83
CA LEU A 10 40.78 21.63 12.65
C LEU A 10 40.42 21.48 11.16
N PRO A 11 40.32 20.25 10.63
CA PRO A 11 39.86 20.00 9.28
C PRO A 11 38.33 20.16 9.19
N LEU A 12 37.88 21.04 8.29
CA LEU A 12 36.46 21.15 7.91
C LEU A 12 36.10 19.95 7.01
N PHE A 13 35.35 19.00 7.56
CA PHE A 13 34.66 17.98 6.78
C PHE A 13 33.46 18.63 6.06
N PHE A 14 33.64 18.92 4.76
CA PHE A 14 32.52 19.20 3.86
C PHE A 14 31.69 17.92 3.71
N HIS A 15 30.56 17.84 4.42
CA HIS A 15 29.52 16.88 4.06
C HIS A 15 28.79 17.44 2.83
N SER A 16 28.71 16.65 1.75
CA SER A 16 27.88 16.96 0.60
C SER A 16 26.43 17.11 1.07
N LEU A 17 25.85 18.29 0.88
CA LEU A 17 24.41 18.49 1.00
C LEU A 17 23.71 17.57 -0.01
N PRO A 18 22.61 16.88 0.37
CA PRO A 18 21.77 16.19 -0.60
C PRO A 18 21.24 17.21 -1.63
N PRO A 19 21.00 16.79 -2.89
CA PRO A 19 20.47 17.67 -3.92
C PRO A 19 19.16 18.30 -3.43
N ALA A 20 19.02 19.61 -3.68
CA ALA A 20 17.83 20.37 -3.32
C ALA A 20 16.59 19.68 -3.91
N VAL A 21 15.73 19.18 -3.02
CA VAL A 21 14.43 18.64 -3.40
C VAL A 21 13.62 19.80 -3.97
N HIS A 22 13.19 19.66 -5.22
CA HIS A 22 12.42 20.67 -5.93
C HIS A 22 11.20 21.07 -5.10
N ALA A 23 10.96 22.38 -5.01
CA ALA A 23 9.76 22.91 -4.38
C ALA A 23 8.53 22.28 -5.07
N ALA A 24 7.71 21.58 -4.29
CA ALA A 24 6.47 20.99 -4.77
C ALA A 24 5.59 22.10 -5.40
N SER A 25 5.22 21.91 -6.67
CA SER A 25 4.30 22.80 -7.38
C SER A 25 3.00 22.95 -6.60
N LEU A 26 2.55 24.19 -6.46
CA LEU A 26 1.30 24.54 -5.78
C LEU A 26 0.12 23.82 -6.47
N PRO A 27 -0.82 23.22 -5.72
CA PRO A 27 -1.95 22.54 -6.32
C PRO A 27 -2.88 23.54 -7.00
N GLY A 28 -2.89 23.58 -8.33
CA GLY A 28 -3.91 24.30 -9.12
C GLY A 28 -3.46 24.93 -10.43
N LYS A 29 -2.16 25.05 -10.72
CA LYS A 29 -1.68 25.53 -12.02
C LYS A 29 -1.19 24.34 -12.84
N ARG A 30 -1.85 24.06 -13.96
CA ARG A 30 -1.29 23.12 -14.95
C ARG A 30 -0.22 23.88 -15.70
N ASP A 31 1.01 23.73 -15.25
CA ASP A 31 2.16 24.33 -15.93
C ASP A 31 2.34 23.57 -17.26
N VAL A 32 2.24 24.30 -18.37
CA VAL A 32 2.51 23.78 -19.72
C VAL A 32 3.97 24.06 -20.00
N PHE A 33 4.73 23.00 -20.27
CA PHE A 33 6.16 23.06 -20.50
C PHE A 33 6.44 22.90 -21.99
N ALA A 34 7.33 23.71 -22.54
CA ALA A 34 7.92 23.43 -23.84
C ALA A 34 9.13 22.51 -23.61
N CYS A 35 9.09 21.29 -24.16
CA CYS A 35 10.17 20.33 -24.02
C CYS A 35 10.72 19.89 -25.37
N ALA A 36 12.03 19.68 -25.44
CA ALA A 36 12.71 19.19 -26.63
C ALA A 36 13.98 18.42 -26.27
N PHE A 37 14.32 17.45 -27.11
CA PHE A 37 15.69 16.97 -27.21
C PHE A 37 16.45 17.90 -28.14
N VAL A 38 17.47 18.57 -27.62
CA VAL A 38 18.29 19.51 -28.36
C VAL A 38 19.61 18.80 -28.68
N ASP A 39 19.96 18.70 -29.94
CA ASP A 39 21.23 18.16 -30.43
C ASP A 39 21.79 19.09 -31.52
N THR A 40 22.26 20.26 -31.10
CA THR A 40 22.77 21.31 -31.98
C THR A 40 23.80 22.16 -31.26
N GLU A 41 24.55 22.99 -32.00
CA GLU A 41 25.49 23.97 -31.47
C GLU A 41 24.80 24.97 -30.52
N LEU A 42 25.39 25.19 -29.35
CA LEU A 42 25.01 26.26 -28.43
C LEU A 42 25.71 27.56 -28.84
N VAL A 43 24.97 28.43 -29.50
CA VAL A 43 25.45 29.75 -29.92
C VAL A 43 24.90 30.82 -28.98
N VAL A 44 25.78 31.57 -28.32
CA VAL A 44 25.43 32.70 -27.43
C VAL A 44 26.12 33.95 -27.95
N ASP A 45 25.35 35.01 -28.25
CA ASP A 45 25.83 36.26 -28.85
C ASP A 45 26.70 36.07 -30.11
N GLY A 46 26.39 35.05 -30.91
CA GLY A 46 27.12 34.74 -32.15
C GLY A 46 28.45 34.00 -31.96
N VAL A 47 28.79 33.59 -30.73
CA VAL A 47 29.91 32.70 -30.43
C VAL A 47 29.38 31.28 -30.24
N ASP A 48 29.98 30.33 -30.96
CA ASP A 48 29.71 28.90 -30.83
C ASP A 48 30.53 28.30 -29.67
N PHE A 49 29.85 27.67 -28.72
CA PHE A 49 30.44 27.01 -27.55
C PHE A 49 30.54 25.48 -27.71
N GLY A 50 30.05 24.92 -28.82
CA GLY A 50 30.05 23.51 -29.15
C GLY A 50 28.67 22.87 -29.13
N ILE A 51 28.63 21.57 -29.42
CA ILE A 51 27.39 20.80 -29.51
C ILE A 51 26.77 20.64 -28.12
N PHE A 52 25.51 21.01 -28.00
CA PHE A 52 24.68 20.80 -26.84
C PHE A 52 23.68 19.68 -27.14
N THR A 53 23.92 18.52 -26.55
CA THR A 53 23.09 17.32 -26.68
C THR A 53 22.44 17.01 -25.35
N GLU A 54 21.25 17.55 -25.11
CA GLU A 54 20.55 17.37 -23.84
C GLU A 54 19.04 17.51 -24.00
N CYS A 55 18.31 16.84 -23.11
CA CYS A 55 16.87 16.91 -23.05
C CYS A 55 16.45 18.04 -22.09
N LEU A 56 15.70 19.02 -22.59
CA LEU A 56 15.34 20.20 -21.82
C LEU A 56 13.83 20.51 -21.87
N CYS A 57 13.28 20.87 -20.71
CA CYS A 57 11.93 21.38 -20.55
C CYS A 57 11.98 22.79 -19.95
N VAL A 58 11.40 23.77 -20.64
CA VAL A 58 11.32 25.17 -20.19
C VAL A 58 9.87 25.58 -19.95
N ASP A 59 9.63 26.27 -18.84
CA ASP A 59 8.34 26.86 -18.51
C ASP A 59 8.00 27.98 -19.50
N ILE A 60 6.74 28.04 -19.97
CA ILE A 60 6.24 29.14 -20.82
C ILE A 60 5.86 30.36 -19.96
N ILE A 61 6.21 30.33 -18.67
CA ILE A 61 5.95 31.39 -17.70
C ILE A 61 7.30 31.99 -17.27
N PRO A 62 7.49 33.32 -17.38
CA PRO A 62 8.79 33.98 -17.38
C PRO A 62 9.60 33.98 -16.05
N ASP A 63 9.18 33.28 -15.00
CA ASP A 63 9.65 33.59 -13.63
C ASP A 63 10.36 32.43 -12.89
N ASN A 64 10.61 31.28 -13.51
CA ASN A 64 11.24 30.13 -12.85
C ASN A 64 12.65 29.81 -13.42
N GLU A 65 13.67 30.56 -13.00
CA GLU A 65 15.07 30.35 -13.42
C GLU A 65 15.79 29.15 -12.75
N ALA A 66 15.21 28.57 -11.69
CA ALA A 66 15.89 27.59 -10.83
C ALA A 66 16.32 26.26 -11.52
N PRO A 67 15.50 25.63 -12.39
CA PRO A 67 15.89 24.35 -13.02
C PRO A 67 17.03 24.50 -14.02
N LEU A 68 17.06 25.64 -14.73
CA LEU A 68 18.04 25.90 -15.77
C LEU A 68 19.42 26.22 -15.20
N ALA A 69 19.46 26.85 -14.02
CA ALA A 69 20.72 27.09 -13.31
C ALA A 69 21.46 25.79 -12.99
N ALA A 70 20.75 24.78 -12.47
CA ALA A 70 21.34 23.48 -12.17
C ALA A 70 21.85 22.77 -13.43
N LEU A 71 21.14 22.88 -14.55
CA LEU A 71 21.60 22.35 -15.83
C LEU A 71 22.89 23.02 -16.30
N ILE A 72 22.93 24.36 -16.26
CA ILE A 72 24.10 25.13 -16.68
C ILE A 72 25.32 24.76 -15.84
N GLU A 73 25.17 24.51 -14.53
CA GLU A 73 26.28 24.10 -13.68
C GLU A 73 26.82 22.68 -13.98
N ASN A 74 25.96 21.78 -14.46
CA ASN A 74 26.30 20.37 -14.67
C ASN A 74 26.64 20.00 -16.12
N ASN A 75 26.27 20.84 -17.10
CA ASN A 75 26.62 20.64 -18.50
C ASN A 75 27.88 21.44 -18.85
N PRO A 76 28.97 20.80 -19.30
CA PRO A 76 30.25 21.48 -19.53
C PRO A 76 30.20 22.56 -20.61
N VAL A 77 29.38 22.38 -21.65
CA VAL A 77 29.22 23.35 -22.75
C VAL A 77 28.45 24.57 -22.26
N ALA A 78 27.32 24.36 -21.59
CA ALA A 78 26.52 25.46 -21.03
C ALA A 78 27.28 26.21 -19.93
N LYS A 79 28.02 25.49 -19.08
CA LYS A 79 28.86 26.08 -18.03
C LYS A 79 29.93 26.99 -18.63
N HIS A 80 30.66 26.50 -19.64
CA HIS A 80 31.70 27.28 -20.29
C HIS A 80 31.12 28.53 -20.99
N ALA A 81 29.96 28.39 -21.64
CA ALA A 81 29.24 29.51 -22.22
C ALA A 81 28.87 30.56 -21.15
N ALA A 82 28.41 30.13 -19.98
CA ALA A 82 27.98 31.02 -18.90
C ALA A 82 29.16 31.76 -18.25
N GLU A 83 30.33 31.13 -18.16
CA GLU A 83 31.57 31.75 -17.66
C GLU A 83 32.12 32.83 -18.61
N MET A 84 31.92 32.66 -19.93
CA MET A 84 32.40 33.58 -20.96
C MET A 84 31.43 34.72 -21.28
N THR A 85 30.13 34.52 -21.03
CA THR A 85 29.06 35.47 -21.34
C THR A 85 28.35 35.89 -20.05
N SER A 86 27.16 35.37 -19.79
CA SER A 86 26.44 35.47 -18.52
C SER A 86 25.39 34.37 -18.40
N MET A 87 25.02 34.02 -17.17
CA MET A 87 23.94 33.07 -16.89
C MET A 87 22.63 33.44 -17.61
N SER A 88 22.28 34.73 -17.63
CA SER A 88 21.04 35.21 -18.28
C SER A 88 21.08 34.99 -19.81
N GLN A 89 22.22 35.23 -20.45
CA GLN A 89 22.36 35.02 -21.90
C GLN A 89 22.29 33.54 -22.27
N VAL A 90 22.94 32.66 -21.50
CA VAL A 90 22.85 31.22 -21.71
C VAL A 90 21.42 30.71 -21.46
N THR A 91 20.75 31.19 -20.42
CA THR A 91 19.34 30.88 -20.14
C THR A 91 18.43 31.24 -21.32
N ASN A 92 18.59 32.43 -21.89
CA ASN A 92 17.83 32.87 -23.05
C ASN A 92 18.13 32.00 -24.29
N ALA A 93 19.41 31.73 -24.56
CA ALA A 93 19.81 30.90 -25.69
C ALA A 93 19.25 29.47 -25.59
N LEU A 94 19.33 28.83 -24.42
CA LEU A 94 18.74 27.50 -24.18
C LEU A 94 17.21 27.51 -24.30
N THR A 95 16.56 28.56 -23.80
CA THR A 95 15.11 28.73 -23.95
C THR A 95 14.70 28.85 -25.42
N ASP A 96 15.45 29.62 -26.20
CA ASP A 96 15.21 29.80 -27.63
C ASP A 96 15.50 28.52 -28.43
N LEU A 97 16.54 27.77 -28.06
CA LEU A 97 16.82 26.47 -28.64
C LEU A 97 15.66 25.50 -28.45
N VAL A 98 15.10 25.39 -27.24
CA VAL A 98 13.95 24.52 -26.99
C VAL A 98 12.72 24.98 -27.76
N LYS A 99 12.39 26.29 -27.72
CA LYS A 99 11.20 26.85 -28.39
C LYS A 99 11.23 26.73 -29.91
N ASN A 100 12.41 26.80 -30.51
CA ASN A 100 12.58 26.79 -31.97
C ASN A 100 13.07 25.45 -32.51
N SER A 101 13.33 24.46 -31.66
CA SER A 101 13.71 23.13 -32.12
C SER A 101 12.59 22.47 -32.93
N GLY A 102 12.94 21.77 -34.01
CA GLY A 102 11.97 21.03 -34.83
C GLY A 102 11.27 19.89 -34.08
N GLY A 103 11.80 19.47 -32.93
CA GLY A 103 11.25 18.45 -32.04
C GLY A 103 10.51 19.00 -30.81
N ALA A 104 10.32 20.32 -30.71
CA ALA A 104 9.66 20.94 -29.56
C ALA A 104 8.21 20.45 -29.40
N SER A 105 7.86 20.05 -28.18
CA SER A 105 6.50 19.63 -27.82
C SER A 105 5.97 20.42 -26.63
N GLN A 106 4.67 20.69 -26.66
CA GLN A 106 3.94 21.32 -25.56
C GLN A 106 3.43 20.22 -24.63
N CYS A 107 4.10 20.05 -23.50
CA CYS A 107 3.85 18.96 -22.58
C CYS A 107 2.99 19.42 -21.40
N THR A 108 2.00 18.60 -21.06
CA THR A 108 1.18 18.76 -19.85
C THR A 108 1.38 17.54 -18.96
N TYR A 109 1.80 17.76 -17.73
CA TYR A 109 2.08 16.69 -16.79
C TYR A 109 0.95 16.51 -15.78
N PRO A 110 0.65 15.27 -15.35
CA PRO A 110 -0.29 15.04 -14.27
C PRO A 110 0.30 15.53 -12.92
N PRO A 111 -0.53 15.76 -11.90
CA PRO A 111 -0.03 16.04 -10.55
C PRO A 111 0.93 14.95 -10.07
N ASN A 112 2.00 15.35 -9.37
CA ASN A 112 3.07 14.47 -8.86
C ASN A 112 3.95 13.81 -9.94
N ALA A 113 3.96 14.32 -11.16
CA ALA A 113 4.95 13.97 -12.16
C ALA A 113 6.20 14.85 -12.05
N ASN A 114 7.35 14.29 -12.43
CA ASN A 114 8.58 15.01 -12.72
C ASN A 114 8.91 14.82 -14.21
N PRO A 115 9.07 15.90 -15.00
CA PRO A 115 9.46 15.79 -16.40
C PRO A 115 10.82 15.11 -16.53
N VAL A 116 10.90 14.12 -17.42
CA VAL A 116 12.13 13.39 -17.76
C VAL A 116 12.06 13.10 -19.25
N CYS A 117 12.16 14.15 -20.06
CA CYS A 117 12.09 14.03 -21.50
C CYS A 117 13.18 13.09 -22.04
N THR A 118 12.93 12.50 -23.21
CA THR A 118 13.86 11.60 -23.92
C THR A 118 13.94 12.01 -25.38
N GLU A 119 14.96 11.51 -26.10
CA GLU A 119 15.13 11.74 -27.54
C GLU A 119 13.87 11.38 -28.36
N THR A 120 13.17 10.31 -27.98
CA THR A 120 11.97 9.81 -28.69
C THR A 120 10.64 10.31 -28.11
N ASP A 121 10.64 10.81 -26.87
CA ASP A 121 9.45 11.28 -26.18
C ASP A 121 9.79 12.55 -25.36
N PRO A 122 9.64 13.75 -25.95
CA PRO A 122 9.91 15.01 -25.28
C PRO A 122 8.94 15.29 -24.12
N CYS A 123 7.81 14.56 -24.04
CA CYS A 123 6.84 14.69 -22.94
C CYS A 123 6.89 13.51 -21.96
N ALA A 124 7.98 12.75 -21.97
CA ALA A 124 8.20 11.71 -20.98
C ALA A 124 8.30 12.30 -19.56
N TYR A 125 7.81 11.53 -18.59
CA TYR A 125 7.84 11.89 -17.18
C TYR A 125 7.91 10.64 -16.30
N THR A 126 8.49 10.83 -15.12
CA THR A 126 8.43 9.90 -13.99
C THR A 126 7.43 10.41 -12.96
N CYS A 127 7.00 9.53 -12.05
CA CYS A 127 6.20 9.93 -10.92
C CYS A 127 7.10 10.16 -9.71
N ASN A 128 6.87 11.24 -8.97
CA ASN A 128 7.52 11.47 -7.69
C ASN A 128 7.15 10.33 -6.75
N ALA A 129 8.09 9.83 -5.94
CA ALA A 129 7.75 8.84 -4.92
C ALA A 129 6.72 9.42 -3.93
N PRO A 130 5.72 8.65 -3.46
CA PRO A 130 5.53 7.20 -3.66
C PRO A 130 4.62 6.81 -4.86
N TYR A 131 4.37 7.70 -5.81
CA TYR A 131 3.42 7.48 -6.90
C TYR A 131 3.99 6.58 -8.01
N ILE A 132 3.09 5.84 -8.67
CA ILE A 132 3.40 5.02 -9.85
C ILE A 132 2.58 5.48 -11.06
N LYS A 133 3.10 5.20 -12.26
CA LYS A 133 2.46 5.59 -13.53
C LYS A 133 1.39 4.56 -13.90
N ILE A 134 0.11 4.94 -13.85
CA ILE A 134 -1.03 4.12 -14.30
C ILE A 134 -1.90 4.95 -15.25
N GLY A 135 -2.11 4.47 -16.47
CA GLY A 135 -3.02 5.11 -17.43
C GLY A 135 -2.68 6.57 -17.74
N GLY A 136 -1.39 6.92 -17.78
CA GLY A 136 -0.93 8.28 -18.04
C GLY A 136 -1.14 9.26 -16.86
N LYS A 137 -1.35 8.75 -15.65
CA LYS A 137 -1.44 9.53 -14.41
C LYS A 137 -0.44 9.02 -13.38
N CYS A 138 0.04 9.92 -12.53
CA CYS A 138 0.73 9.54 -11.30
C CYS A 138 -0.30 9.33 -10.20
N VAL A 139 -0.49 8.07 -9.83
CA VAL A 139 -1.43 7.66 -8.78
C VAL A 139 -0.64 6.96 -7.68
N LEU A 140 -1.15 6.97 -6.46
CA LEU A 140 -0.58 6.07 -5.46
C LEU A 140 -0.69 4.64 -5.99
N PRO A 141 0.35 3.82 -5.81
CA PRO A 141 0.15 2.39 -5.95
C PRO A 141 -1.03 2.03 -5.05
N PRO A 142 -1.95 1.17 -5.54
CA PRO A 142 -2.91 0.59 -4.63
C PRO A 142 -2.12 -0.03 -3.47
N PRO A 143 -2.62 0.03 -2.23
CA PRO A 143 -2.00 -0.70 -1.13
C PRO A 143 -1.74 -2.14 -1.58
N PRO A 144 -0.68 -2.81 -1.09
CA PRO A 144 -0.30 -4.17 -1.48
C PRO A 144 -1.44 -5.21 -1.46
N SER A 145 -2.62 -4.88 -0.93
CA SER A 145 -3.88 -5.60 -1.03
C SER A 145 -4.40 -5.88 -2.46
N ALA A 146 -3.88 -5.26 -3.53
CA ALA A 146 -4.44 -5.43 -4.88
C ALA A 146 -4.02 -6.72 -5.64
N LEU A 147 -3.32 -7.65 -5.00
CA LEU A 147 -3.16 -9.02 -5.48
C LEU A 147 -3.90 -10.00 -4.56
N GLY A 148 -5.22 -9.84 -4.47
CA GLY A 148 -6.14 -10.95 -4.16
C GLY A 148 -5.93 -11.72 -2.85
N LYS A 149 -5.33 -11.12 -1.80
CA LYS A 149 -5.44 -11.71 -0.46
C LYS A 149 -6.91 -11.60 -0.04
N ARG A 150 -7.59 -12.74 0.02
CA ARG A 150 -8.81 -12.86 0.80
C ARG A 150 -8.45 -12.42 2.22
N ASP A 151 -9.32 -11.67 2.89
CA ASP A 151 -9.13 -11.12 4.25
C ASP A 151 -8.81 -12.16 5.36
N ILE A 152 -8.55 -13.41 4.98
CA ILE A 152 -8.40 -14.58 5.82
C ILE A 152 -7.23 -15.39 5.26
N ASP A 153 -6.16 -15.49 6.04
CA ASP A 153 -5.01 -16.36 5.77
C ASP A 153 -4.82 -17.30 6.96
N ILE A 154 -4.23 -18.48 6.75
CA ILE A 154 -3.91 -19.40 7.86
C ILE A 154 -2.40 -19.36 8.03
N CYS A 155 -1.97 -18.87 9.19
CA CYS A 155 -0.57 -18.73 9.54
C CYS A 155 -0.24 -19.62 10.73
N ALA A 156 0.96 -20.18 10.73
CA ALA A 156 1.48 -20.92 11.87
C ALA A 156 3.00 -20.78 11.96
N PHE A 157 3.52 -20.80 13.19
CA PHE A 157 4.92 -21.17 13.40
C PHE A 157 5.01 -22.69 13.34
N VAL A 158 5.81 -23.18 12.40
CA VAL A 158 6.07 -24.61 12.20
C VAL A 158 7.50 -24.87 12.64
N ASP A 159 7.71 -25.77 13.60
CA ASP A 159 9.02 -26.24 14.07
C ASP A 159 9.00 -27.77 14.11
N THR A 160 9.21 -28.40 12.95
CA THR A 160 9.11 -29.85 12.78
C THR A 160 9.97 -30.32 11.60
N GLU A 161 10.16 -31.63 11.47
CA GLU A 161 10.84 -32.23 10.31
C GLU A 161 9.97 -32.12 9.05
N LEU A 162 10.57 -31.67 7.96
CA LEU A 162 9.93 -31.65 6.65
C LEU A 162 10.18 -32.99 5.95
N ILE A 163 9.20 -33.88 6.08
CA ILE A 163 9.20 -35.19 5.44
C ILE A 163 8.27 -35.15 4.22
N VAL A 164 8.80 -35.42 3.03
CA VAL A 164 8.05 -35.46 1.77
C VAL A 164 8.27 -36.82 1.12
N ASP A 165 7.19 -37.56 0.85
CA ASP A 165 7.21 -38.94 0.34
C ASP A 165 8.12 -39.89 1.14
N GLY A 166 8.18 -39.70 2.46
CA GLY A 166 9.00 -40.52 3.36
C GLY A 166 10.49 -40.18 3.39
N VAL A 167 10.92 -39.14 2.69
CA VAL A 167 12.29 -38.60 2.76
C VAL A 167 12.31 -37.40 3.70
N ASP A 168 13.22 -37.42 4.67
CA ASP A 168 13.46 -36.30 5.60
C ASP A 168 14.46 -35.30 4.99
N PHE A 169 14.00 -34.05 4.84
CA PHE A 169 14.80 -32.94 4.31
C PHE A 169 15.39 -32.05 5.42
N GLY A 170 15.11 -32.34 6.68
CA GLY A 170 15.58 -31.65 7.87
C GLY A 170 14.52 -30.82 8.58
N ILE A 171 14.94 -30.08 9.59
CA ILE A 171 14.06 -29.27 10.43
C ILE A 171 13.58 -28.03 9.66
N PHE A 172 12.28 -27.94 9.45
CA PHE A 172 11.59 -26.76 8.96
C PHE A 172 11.11 -25.94 10.17
N ARG A 173 11.83 -24.85 10.43
CA ARG A 173 11.54 -23.87 11.49
C ARG A 173 11.27 -22.52 10.86
N GLU A 174 10.01 -22.21 10.61
CA GLU A 174 9.61 -20.99 9.93
C GLU A 174 8.20 -20.57 10.36
N CYS A 175 7.97 -19.27 10.46
CA CYS A 175 6.60 -18.75 10.56
C CYS A 175 6.08 -18.50 9.14
N VAL A 176 5.05 -19.23 8.74
CA VAL A 176 4.57 -19.22 7.36
C VAL A 176 3.05 -19.17 7.31
N CYS A 177 2.55 -18.48 6.30
CA CYS A 177 1.13 -18.46 5.97
C CYS A 177 0.87 -19.11 4.61
N LEU A 178 -0.34 -19.63 4.40
CA LEU A 178 -0.69 -20.39 3.20
C LEU A 178 -0.50 -19.58 1.91
N ASP A 179 -0.77 -18.27 1.93
CA ASP A 179 -0.72 -17.45 0.71
C ASP A 179 0.70 -17.05 0.25
N ILE A 180 1.70 -17.16 1.13
CA ILE A 180 3.12 -16.91 0.80
C ILE A 180 3.92 -18.19 0.56
N LEU A 181 3.28 -19.36 0.55
CA LEU A 181 3.98 -20.64 0.43
C LEU A 181 4.89 -20.71 -0.79
N ASP A 182 4.49 -20.10 -1.91
CA ASP A 182 5.32 -20.04 -3.12
C ASP A 182 6.65 -19.31 -2.88
N ALA A 183 6.63 -18.21 -2.14
CA ALA A 183 7.86 -17.49 -1.80
C ALA A 183 8.75 -18.36 -0.91
N VAL A 184 8.17 -19.07 0.06
CA VAL A 184 8.92 -19.95 0.99
C VAL A 184 9.63 -21.09 0.27
N LEU A 185 9.03 -21.66 -0.78
CA LEU A 185 9.68 -22.69 -1.61
C LEU A 185 10.95 -22.19 -2.31
N HIS A 186 11.12 -20.87 -2.46
CA HIS A 186 12.28 -20.26 -3.09
C HIS A 186 13.28 -19.64 -2.11
N THR A 187 12.85 -19.28 -0.89
CA THR A 187 13.68 -18.56 0.09
C THR A 187 14.17 -19.44 1.23
N ASN A 188 13.40 -20.44 1.66
CA ASN A 188 13.79 -21.33 2.75
C ASN A 188 14.65 -22.50 2.23
N ALA A 189 15.84 -22.68 2.80
CA ALA A 189 16.82 -23.66 2.30
C ALA A 189 16.30 -25.11 2.35
N VAL A 190 15.55 -25.48 3.40
CA VAL A 190 15.00 -26.84 3.56
C VAL A 190 13.88 -27.08 2.55
N ALA A 191 12.95 -26.13 2.44
CA ALA A 191 11.85 -26.21 1.48
C ALA A 191 12.34 -26.22 0.02
N LYS A 192 13.33 -25.39 -0.29
CA LYS A 192 13.95 -25.33 -1.62
C LYS A 192 14.61 -26.65 -2.00
N ASN A 193 15.43 -27.21 -1.10
CA ASN A 193 16.08 -28.51 -1.31
C ASN A 193 15.05 -29.63 -1.52
N ALA A 194 14.00 -29.66 -0.69
CA ALA A 194 12.90 -30.61 -0.85
C ALA A 194 12.23 -30.48 -2.23
N ALA A 195 12.00 -29.25 -2.70
CA ALA A 195 11.31 -28.98 -3.96
C ALA A 195 12.15 -29.36 -5.18
N GLU A 196 13.48 -29.21 -5.10
CA GLU A 196 14.42 -29.61 -6.15
C GLU A 196 14.54 -31.14 -6.28
N GLN A 197 14.38 -31.89 -5.19
CA GLN A 197 14.48 -33.36 -5.20
C GLN A 197 13.15 -34.09 -5.42
N THR A 198 12.02 -33.45 -5.12
CA THR A 198 10.68 -34.02 -5.29
C THR A 198 9.89 -33.19 -6.31
N SER A 199 8.92 -32.40 -5.86
CA SER A 199 8.21 -31.41 -6.66
C SER A 199 7.69 -30.29 -5.77
N SER A 200 7.64 -29.06 -6.30
CA SER A 200 7.11 -27.90 -5.57
C SER A 200 5.67 -28.13 -5.07
N SER A 201 4.85 -28.92 -5.78
CA SER A 201 3.48 -29.23 -5.36
C SER A 201 3.44 -30.15 -4.15
N GLN A 202 4.27 -31.20 -4.11
CA GLN A 202 4.34 -32.11 -2.97
C GLN A 202 4.88 -31.41 -1.73
N VAL A 203 5.92 -30.60 -1.88
CA VAL A 203 6.46 -29.81 -0.78
C VAL A 203 5.43 -28.79 -0.28
N ARG A 204 4.72 -28.11 -1.18
CA ARG A 204 3.64 -27.19 -0.80
C ARG A 204 2.57 -27.90 0.02
N ASN A 205 2.12 -29.08 -0.41
CA ASN A 205 1.10 -29.85 0.30
C ASN A 205 1.60 -30.28 1.68
N ALA A 206 2.83 -30.79 1.75
CA ALA A 206 3.43 -31.18 3.02
C ALA A 206 3.52 -30.00 4.00
N ILE A 207 3.99 -28.82 3.56
CA ILE A 207 4.05 -27.62 4.41
C ILE A 207 2.62 -27.15 4.76
N THR A 208 1.67 -27.20 3.83
CA THR A 208 0.26 -26.87 4.08
C THR A 208 -0.32 -27.73 5.21
N ASP A 209 -0.07 -29.04 5.18
CA ASP A 209 -0.51 -29.96 6.23
C ASP A 209 0.15 -29.61 7.57
N LYS A 210 1.46 -29.32 7.57
CA LYS A 210 2.16 -28.88 8.79
C LYS A 210 1.62 -27.56 9.36
N ILE A 211 1.21 -26.63 8.50
CA ILE A 211 0.57 -25.38 8.93
C ILE A 211 -0.78 -25.69 9.58
N ASN A 212 -1.63 -26.47 8.92
CA ASN A 212 -2.98 -26.77 9.41
C ASN A 212 -2.98 -27.63 10.68
N ASP A 213 -2.01 -28.54 10.83
CA ASP A 213 -1.87 -29.43 11.98
C ASP A 213 -1.09 -28.79 13.15
N SER A 214 -0.50 -27.61 12.95
CA SER A 214 0.21 -26.91 14.02
C SER A 214 -0.77 -26.50 15.12
N GLY A 215 -0.45 -26.82 16.38
CA GLY A 215 -1.24 -26.36 17.53
C GLY A 215 -1.28 -24.83 17.69
N GLY A 216 -0.45 -24.10 16.95
CA GLY A 216 -0.43 -22.63 16.86
C GLY A 216 -1.09 -22.06 15.59
N ALA A 217 -1.73 -22.88 14.76
CA ALA A 217 -2.38 -22.43 13.53
C ALA A 217 -3.48 -21.40 13.85
N SER A 218 -3.42 -20.25 13.20
CA SER A 218 -4.32 -19.13 13.42
C SER A 218 -4.88 -18.61 12.11
N GLN A 219 -6.19 -18.40 12.09
CA GLN A 219 -6.86 -17.72 10.98
C GLN A 219 -6.69 -16.21 11.15
N CYS A 220 -5.77 -15.63 10.39
CA CYS A 220 -5.38 -14.24 10.49
C CYS A 220 -6.22 -13.35 9.58
N ILE A 221 -6.77 -12.29 10.18
CA ILE A 221 -7.46 -11.21 9.48
C ILE A 221 -6.63 -9.94 9.66
N TYR A 222 -6.11 -9.44 8.55
CA TYR A 222 -5.22 -8.29 8.54
C TYR A 222 -6.00 -7.00 8.24
N PRO A 223 -5.76 -5.90 8.96
CA PRO A 223 -6.40 -4.63 8.64
C PRO A 223 -5.88 -4.08 7.30
N PRO A 224 -6.63 -3.19 6.62
CA PRO A 224 -6.11 -2.44 5.49
C PRO A 224 -4.77 -1.74 5.82
N HIS A 225 -3.89 -1.62 4.83
CA HIS A 225 -2.56 -0.99 4.98
C HIS A 225 -1.62 -1.70 5.98
N SER A 226 -1.76 -3.01 6.08
CA SER A 226 -0.86 -3.84 6.86
C SER A 226 -0.08 -4.82 5.99
N ASN A 227 1.16 -5.07 6.41
CA ASN A 227 1.98 -6.15 5.90
C ASN A 227 2.04 -7.24 6.96
N PRO A 228 1.56 -8.47 6.65
CA PRO A 228 1.75 -9.63 7.51
C PRO A 228 3.23 -9.82 7.86
N VAL A 229 3.51 -9.98 9.15
CA VAL A 229 4.84 -10.30 9.68
C VAL A 229 4.63 -11.43 10.67
N CYS A 230 4.54 -12.65 10.16
CA CYS A 230 4.39 -13.86 10.95
C CYS A 230 5.59 -13.97 11.92
N THR A 231 5.33 -14.18 13.22
CA THR A 231 6.38 -14.41 14.24
C THR A 231 6.11 -15.69 15.03
N GLU A 232 7.13 -16.25 15.66
CA GLU A 232 7.02 -17.45 16.49
C GLU A 232 5.93 -17.34 17.58
N THR A 233 5.76 -16.17 18.18
CA THR A 233 4.80 -15.94 19.28
C THR A 233 3.45 -15.39 18.82
N ASP A 234 3.37 -14.86 17.60
CA ASP A 234 2.17 -14.26 17.03
C ASP A 234 2.17 -14.51 15.51
N PRO A 235 1.52 -15.60 15.05
CA PRO A 235 1.37 -15.91 13.62
C PRO A 235 0.59 -14.84 12.85
N CYS A 236 -0.27 -14.08 13.54
CA CYS A 236 -1.07 -13.01 12.96
C CYS A 236 -0.45 -11.62 13.18
N ALA A 237 0.82 -11.54 13.56
CA ALA A 237 1.51 -10.27 13.65
C ALA A 237 1.59 -9.58 12.28
N TYR A 238 1.58 -8.25 12.32
CA TYR A 238 1.64 -7.40 11.14
C TYR A 238 2.27 -6.05 11.47
N THR A 239 2.85 -5.44 10.45
CA THR A 239 3.33 -4.06 10.45
C THR A 239 2.39 -3.20 9.59
N CYS A 240 2.49 -1.88 9.69
CA CYS A 240 1.70 -0.98 8.87
C CYS A 240 2.55 -0.40 7.74
N ASP A 241 1.99 -0.30 6.55
CA ASP A 241 2.59 0.45 5.44
C ASP A 241 2.82 1.90 5.88
N PRO A 242 3.98 2.52 5.63
CA PRO A 242 4.12 3.95 5.80
C PRO A 242 3.09 4.71 4.93
N PRO A 243 2.41 5.77 5.44
CA PRO A 243 2.59 6.45 6.72
C PRO A 243 1.62 6.01 7.83
N TYR A 244 1.04 4.81 7.74
CA TYR A 244 0.12 4.26 8.73
C TYR A 244 0.87 3.76 9.96
N VAL A 245 0.22 3.82 11.11
CA VAL A 245 0.74 3.29 12.38
C VAL A 245 -0.27 2.37 13.05
N LYS A 246 0.23 1.40 13.82
CA LYS A 246 -0.60 0.45 14.55
C LYS A 246 -1.29 1.14 15.73
N ARG A 247 -2.63 1.22 15.72
CA ARG A 247 -3.45 1.64 16.86
C ARG A 247 -4.70 0.76 16.98
N GLY A 248 -4.91 0.20 18.18
CA GLY A 248 -6.12 -0.58 18.48
C GLY A 248 -6.36 -1.76 17.52
N GLY A 249 -5.31 -2.45 17.08
CA GLY A 249 -5.45 -3.56 16.14
C GLY A 249 -5.72 -3.14 14.68
N LYS A 250 -5.51 -1.87 14.33
CA LYS A 250 -5.67 -1.35 12.96
C LYS A 250 -4.44 -0.57 12.52
N CYS A 251 -4.21 -0.50 11.21
CA CYS A 251 -3.29 0.46 10.62
C CYS A 251 -4.05 1.72 10.26
N VAL A 252 -3.72 2.82 10.93
CA VAL A 252 -4.39 4.10 10.74
C VAL A 252 -3.36 5.16 10.37
N LEU A 253 -3.70 6.05 9.46
CA LEU A 253 -2.91 7.26 9.26
C LEU A 253 -2.85 8.04 10.57
N LEU A 254 -1.68 8.60 10.89
CA LEU A 254 -1.55 9.57 11.98
C LEU A 254 -2.28 10.87 11.59
N GLY A 255 -3.61 10.84 11.62
CA GLY A 255 -4.44 12.03 11.67
C GLY A 255 -4.29 12.69 13.03
N SER A 256 -3.49 13.76 13.09
CA SER A 256 -3.60 14.91 14.01
C SER A 256 -4.05 14.65 15.46
N SER A 257 -3.64 13.55 16.09
CA SER A 257 -3.92 13.36 17.54
C SER A 257 -3.01 14.22 18.43
N GLY A 258 -2.04 14.93 17.83
CA GLY A 258 -1.19 15.93 18.52
C GLY A 258 -1.28 17.36 17.97
N LEU A 259 -1.92 17.58 16.83
CA LEU A 259 -2.18 18.93 16.27
C LEU A 259 -3.67 19.20 16.38
N ARG A 260 -4.05 20.36 16.93
CA ARG A 260 -5.47 20.70 17.12
C ARG A 260 -6.20 20.58 15.77
N LYS A 261 -7.33 19.86 15.78
CA LYS A 261 -8.30 19.63 14.68
C LYS A 261 -8.70 20.86 13.84
N ARG A 262 -8.23 22.07 14.16
CA ARG A 262 -8.60 23.34 13.54
C ARG A 262 -7.48 24.03 12.74
N ASP A 263 -6.24 23.51 12.77
CA ASP A 263 -5.07 24.30 12.31
C ASP A 263 -4.43 23.81 11.00
N LEU A 264 -4.92 22.73 10.36
CA LEU A 264 -4.39 22.28 9.06
C LEU A 264 -5.19 22.89 7.92
N ALA A 265 -4.65 23.88 7.19
CA ALA A 265 -5.29 24.50 6.02
C ALA A 265 -5.69 23.50 4.89
N THR A 266 -5.12 22.30 4.90
CA THR A 266 -5.42 21.19 3.97
C THR A 266 -5.19 19.89 4.72
N CYS A 267 -6.02 18.87 4.48
CA CYS A 267 -5.84 17.57 5.11
C CYS A 267 -4.49 16.94 4.71
N SER A 268 -3.87 16.27 5.67
CA SER A 268 -2.68 15.46 5.42
C SER A 268 -2.97 14.38 4.38
N TYR A 269 -1.90 13.85 3.80
CA TYR A 269 -1.97 12.89 2.70
C TYR A 269 -2.88 11.69 3.00
N GLY A 270 -3.74 11.33 2.04
CA GLY A 270 -4.67 10.20 2.14
C GLY A 270 -5.93 10.46 2.98
N LEU A 271 -6.05 11.63 3.61
CA LEU A 271 -7.24 11.99 4.39
C LEU A 271 -8.18 12.88 3.59
N THR A 272 -9.48 12.60 3.69
CA THR A 272 -10.55 13.38 3.08
C THR A 272 -11.03 14.44 4.07
N ARG A 273 -11.24 15.66 3.58
CA ARG A 273 -11.81 16.76 4.35
C ARG A 273 -13.33 16.59 4.46
N CYS A 274 -13.80 16.14 5.62
CA CYS A 274 -15.22 15.96 5.88
C CYS A 274 -15.77 17.02 6.83
N GLY A 275 -16.97 17.49 6.55
CA GLY A 275 -17.61 18.53 7.35
C GLY A 275 -18.01 18.04 8.74
N ILE A 276 -17.93 18.93 9.73
CA ILE A 276 -18.49 18.72 11.07
C ILE A 276 -19.72 19.61 11.21
N TRP A 277 -20.84 19.06 11.68
CA TRP A 277 -22.01 19.88 11.99
C TRP A 277 -21.73 20.82 13.16
N SER A 278 -21.89 22.11 12.90
CA SER A 278 -21.82 23.17 13.91
C SER A 278 -23.07 24.04 13.85
N ARG A 279 -23.25 24.93 14.84
CA ARG A 279 -24.35 25.91 14.87
C ARG A 279 -24.42 26.80 13.61
N TRP A 280 -23.35 26.86 12.83
CA TRP A 280 -23.22 27.68 11.62
C TRP A 280 -23.15 26.84 10.33
N GLY A 281 -23.58 25.58 10.37
CA GLY A 281 -23.51 24.62 9.25
C GLY A 281 -22.18 23.84 9.21
N ALA A 282 -21.93 23.13 8.11
CA ALA A 282 -20.75 22.28 7.88
C ALA A 282 -19.53 23.11 7.40
N ARG A 283 -19.31 24.26 8.04
CA ARG A 283 -18.18 25.17 7.76
C ARG A 283 -16.94 24.82 8.57
N SER A 284 -17.04 23.88 9.50
CA SER A 284 -15.90 23.22 10.15
C SER A 284 -15.66 21.89 9.47
N TYR A 285 -14.43 21.39 9.51
CA TYR A 285 -14.09 20.07 8.99
C TYR A 285 -13.16 19.30 9.92
N GLU A 286 -13.11 18.00 9.70
CA GLU A 286 -12.05 17.11 10.13
C GLU A 286 -11.49 16.34 8.94
N CYS A 287 -10.29 15.81 9.12
CA CYS A 287 -9.61 15.00 8.12
C CYS A 287 -9.76 13.53 8.52
N LEU A 288 -10.50 12.78 7.69
CA LEU A 288 -10.86 11.39 7.96
C LEU A 288 -10.25 10.47 6.89
N ASP A 289 -9.84 9.28 7.29
CA ASP A 289 -9.52 8.22 6.35
C ASP A 289 -10.83 7.52 5.97
N THR A 290 -11.45 7.98 4.88
CA THR A 290 -12.75 7.49 4.43
C THR A 290 -12.71 6.05 3.91
N ALA A 291 -11.52 5.42 3.83
CA ALA A 291 -11.41 4.00 3.50
C ALA A 291 -11.74 3.09 4.68
N VAL A 292 -11.63 3.59 5.92
CA VAL A 292 -11.81 2.81 7.15
C VAL A 292 -12.70 3.47 8.19
N GLU A 293 -13.05 4.75 8.01
CA GLU A 293 -13.90 5.49 8.94
C GLU A 293 -15.36 5.06 8.82
N LEU A 294 -15.96 4.66 9.95
CA LEU A 294 -17.29 4.05 9.96
C LEU A 294 -18.39 5.05 9.61
N GLU A 295 -18.25 6.28 10.11
CA GLU A 295 -19.26 7.35 9.97
C GLU A 295 -19.09 8.17 8.68
N SER A 296 -18.06 7.88 7.88
CA SER A 296 -17.78 8.54 6.60
C SER A 296 -17.08 7.56 5.67
N CYS A 297 -17.73 6.43 5.43
CA CYS A 297 -17.20 5.36 4.62
C CYS A 297 -17.38 5.65 3.13
N GLY A 298 -16.30 5.51 2.35
CA GLY A 298 -16.28 5.75 0.91
C GLY A 298 -16.24 7.22 0.51
N GLY A 299 -16.35 8.13 1.48
CA GLY A 299 -16.38 9.57 1.28
C GLY A 299 -17.04 10.26 2.48
N CYS A 300 -17.25 11.56 2.39
CA CYS A 300 -17.81 12.31 3.51
C CYS A 300 -19.32 12.12 3.59
N ALA A 301 -19.79 11.56 4.70
CA ALA A 301 -21.23 11.50 5.00
C ALA A 301 -21.79 12.90 5.26
N ILE A 302 -20.99 13.75 5.91
CA ILE A 302 -21.24 15.20 6.03
C ILE A 302 -20.23 15.90 5.13
N PRO A 303 -20.63 16.47 3.99
CA PRO A 303 -19.70 17.16 3.11
C PRO A 303 -19.24 18.48 3.73
N TYR A 304 -18.06 18.95 3.33
CA TYR A 304 -17.56 20.25 3.74
C TYR A 304 -18.14 21.37 2.86
N ALA A 305 -18.62 22.44 3.49
CA ALA A 305 -19.24 23.58 2.81
C ALA A 305 -20.37 23.15 1.85
N ASP A 306 -20.27 23.50 0.57
CA ASP A 306 -21.28 23.23 -0.47
C ASP A 306 -20.94 21.98 -1.31
N GLU A 307 -19.97 21.17 -0.88
CA GLU A 307 -19.65 19.90 -1.55
C GLU A 307 -20.83 18.91 -1.44
N PRO A 308 -21.05 18.01 -2.41
CA PRO A 308 -22.02 16.94 -2.28
C PRO A 308 -21.51 15.86 -1.32
N ALA A 309 -22.42 15.23 -0.57
CA ALA A 309 -22.08 14.04 0.21
C ALA A 309 -21.55 12.94 -0.72
N SER A 310 -20.41 12.37 -0.36
CA SER A 310 -19.68 11.40 -1.18
C SER A 310 -19.52 10.03 -0.51
N GLY A 311 -19.89 9.91 0.76
CA GLY A 311 -19.89 8.64 1.48
C GLY A 311 -21.08 8.50 2.42
N MET A 312 -21.01 7.52 3.30
CA MET A 312 -22.11 7.17 4.18
C MET A 312 -21.65 6.74 5.58
N ASP A 313 -22.54 6.91 6.54
CA ASP A 313 -22.37 6.37 7.88
C ASP A 313 -22.88 4.92 7.91
N CYS A 314 -21.96 3.96 7.95
CA CYS A 314 -22.30 2.53 7.97
C CYS A 314 -23.05 2.13 9.26
N SER A 315 -22.90 2.87 10.36
CA SER A 315 -23.60 2.59 11.61
C SER A 315 -25.11 2.84 11.51
N GLN A 316 -25.54 3.64 10.52
CA GLN A 316 -26.95 3.94 10.25
C GLN A 316 -27.62 2.92 9.34
N ILE A 317 -26.93 1.86 8.91
CA ILE A 317 -27.53 0.76 8.16
C ILE A 317 -28.65 0.11 8.99
N LYS A 318 -29.84 0.05 8.43
CA LYS A 318 -31.03 -0.42 9.14
C LYS A 318 -30.89 -1.89 9.51
N GLY A 319 -31.09 -2.21 10.79
CA GLY A 319 -31.04 -3.59 11.28
C GLY A 319 -29.63 -4.10 11.58
N VAL A 320 -28.59 -3.27 11.43
CA VAL A 320 -27.21 -3.65 11.67
C VAL A 320 -26.92 -3.80 13.17
N ALA A 321 -26.13 -4.81 13.52
CA ALA A 321 -25.62 -5.04 14.88
C ALA A 321 -24.10 -4.93 14.94
N ASP A 322 -23.41 -5.32 13.87
CA ASP A 322 -21.95 -5.23 13.72
C ASP A 322 -21.61 -4.94 12.26
N VAL A 323 -20.81 -3.92 12.03
CA VAL A 323 -20.48 -3.37 10.72
C VAL A 323 -19.14 -2.68 10.76
N GLN A 324 -18.45 -2.73 9.63
CA GLN A 324 -17.19 -2.01 9.44
C GLN A 324 -17.18 -1.28 8.11
N CYS A 325 -16.42 -0.18 8.05
CA CYS A 325 -15.98 0.37 6.78
C CYS A 325 -14.72 -0.37 6.36
N GLN A 326 -14.75 -0.98 5.18
CA GLN A 326 -13.62 -1.69 4.61
C GLN A 326 -13.43 -1.21 3.17
N GLU A 327 -12.27 -0.62 2.89
CA GLU A 327 -11.90 -0.10 1.57
C GLU A 327 -12.95 0.87 0.99
N GLY A 328 -13.52 1.71 1.86
CA GLY A 328 -14.54 2.68 1.49
C GLY A 328 -15.91 2.07 1.19
N ARG A 329 -16.15 0.83 1.61
CA ARG A 329 -17.46 0.17 1.50
C ARG A 329 -17.93 -0.34 2.85
N CYS A 330 -19.23 -0.19 3.12
CA CYS A 330 -19.81 -0.78 4.31
C CYS A 330 -19.91 -2.30 4.15
N LYS A 331 -19.35 -3.04 5.11
CA LYS A 331 -19.45 -4.49 5.21
C LYS A 331 -20.17 -4.86 6.50
N VAL A 332 -21.31 -5.54 6.37
CA VAL A 332 -22.11 -5.98 7.51
C VAL A 332 -21.60 -7.34 7.99
N ASN A 333 -21.08 -7.38 9.21
CA ASN A 333 -20.61 -8.62 9.84
C ASN A 333 -21.77 -9.36 10.53
N ARG A 334 -22.71 -8.63 11.13
CA ARG A 334 -23.85 -9.22 11.84
C ARG A 334 -25.05 -8.28 11.86
N CYS A 335 -26.24 -8.86 11.68
CA CYS A 335 -27.51 -8.16 11.83
C CYS A 335 -28.14 -8.38 13.22
N ARG A 336 -29.05 -7.49 13.61
CA ARG A 336 -29.85 -7.63 14.84
C ARG A 336 -30.79 -8.85 14.76
N PRO A 337 -31.25 -9.40 15.90
CA PRO A 337 -32.23 -10.49 15.89
C PRO A 337 -33.46 -10.17 15.03
N GLY A 338 -33.89 -11.14 14.21
CA GLY A 338 -34.97 -10.97 13.23
C GLY A 338 -34.53 -10.39 11.87
N TRP A 339 -33.23 -10.24 11.66
CA TRP A 339 -32.63 -9.78 10.40
C TRP A 339 -31.49 -10.73 9.99
N VAL A 340 -31.21 -10.78 8.69
CA VAL A 340 -30.09 -11.52 8.10
C VAL A 340 -29.31 -10.61 7.16
N VAL A 341 -28.03 -10.92 6.96
CA VAL A 341 -27.17 -10.17 6.02
C VAL A 341 -27.70 -10.39 4.61
N GLY A 342 -27.89 -9.31 3.86
CA GLY A 342 -28.33 -9.37 2.47
C GLY A 342 -27.24 -9.91 1.54
N ASP A 343 -27.63 -10.33 0.35
CA ASP A 343 -26.71 -10.88 -0.66
C ASP A 343 -25.64 -9.86 -1.11
N ASP A 344 -25.91 -8.56 -0.91
CA ASP A 344 -24.95 -7.49 -1.18
C ASP A 344 -23.82 -7.40 -0.15
N GLY A 345 -23.92 -8.13 0.97
CA GLY A 345 -22.97 -8.06 2.10
C GLY A 345 -22.93 -6.70 2.81
N ALA A 346 -23.80 -5.77 2.42
CA ALA A 346 -23.80 -4.37 2.85
C ALA A 346 -25.13 -3.94 3.47
N SER A 347 -26.14 -4.82 3.47
CA SER A 347 -27.45 -4.56 4.04
C SER A 347 -27.87 -5.64 5.04
N CYS A 348 -28.83 -5.29 5.90
CA CYS A 348 -29.59 -6.26 6.68
C CYS A 348 -31.03 -6.27 6.16
N VAL A 349 -31.55 -7.46 5.86
CA VAL A 349 -32.94 -7.67 5.44
C VAL A 349 -33.71 -8.38 6.55
N ARG A 350 -34.98 -7.99 6.77
CA ARG A 350 -35.81 -8.68 7.76
C ARG A 350 -36.06 -10.10 7.31
N LEU A 351 -35.94 -11.04 8.25
CA LEU A 351 -36.55 -12.35 8.08
C LEU A 351 -38.05 -12.11 7.92
N ALA A 352 -38.63 -12.56 6.81
CA ALA A 352 -40.07 -12.53 6.64
C ALA A 352 -40.70 -13.19 7.88
N PRO A 353 -41.77 -12.62 8.46
CA PRO A 353 -42.50 -13.34 9.49
C PRO A 353 -42.87 -14.67 8.86
N MET A 354 -42.35 -15.76 9.41
CA MET A 354 -42.82 -17.09 9.05
C MET A 354 -44.33 -17.03 9.21
N SER A 355 -45.05 -17.12 8.09
CA SER A 355 -46.50 -17.23 8.10
C SER A 355 -46.83 -18.35 9.08
N ALA A 356 -47.58 -18.02 10.13
CA ALA A 356 -48.05 -18.95 11.15
C ALA A 356 -49.13 -19.88 10.56
N GLY A 357 -48.78 -20.58 9.50
CA GLY A 357 -49.72 -21.32 8.66
C GLY A 357 -49.02 -22.26 7.70
N HIS A 358 -47.97 -22.97 8.13
CA HIS A 358 -47.54 -24.22 7.51
C HIS A 358 -46.61 -25.01 8.44
N MET A 359 -47.18 -25.66 9.46
CA MET A 359 -46.49 -26.74 10.15
C MET A 359 -46.60 -27.99 9.26
N GLN A 360 -45.71 -28.10 8.27
CA GLN A 360 -45.48 -29.39 7.61
C GLN A 360 -44.39 -30.13 8.37
N THR A 361 -44.83 -31.16 9.06
CA THR A 361 -44.03 -32.25 9.60
C THR A 361 -43.26 -32.95 8.47
N ILE A 362 -41.94 -32.82 8.47
CA ILE A 362 -40.98 -33.80 7.97
C ILE A 362 -39.81 -33.69 8.96
N GLY A 363 -39.51 -34.62 9.86
CA GLY A 363 -39.53 -36.06 9.69
C GLY A 363 -38.11 -36.52 9.34
N ALA A 364 -37.39 -36.94 10.38
CA ALA A 364 -36.13 -37.71 10.37
C ALA A 364 -34.83 -36.99 9.95
N ALA A 365 -34.04 -36.67 10.97
CA ALA A 365 -32.59 -36.87 10.90
C ALA A 365 -32.31 -38.33 10.49
N ALA A 366 -31.54 -38.51 9.43
CA ALA A 366 -30.89 -39.78 9.14
C ALA A 366 -29.52 -39.79 9.84
N GLU A 367 -29.37 -40.78 10.72
CA GLU A 367 -28.14 -41.21 11.38
C GLU A 367 -26.98 -41.43 10.40
N MET A 368 -25.76 -41.11 10.85
CA MET A 368 -24.64 -42.06 10.84
C MET A 368 -23.67 -41.69 11.98
N ASP A 369 -24.04 -42.05 13.22
CA ASP A 369 -23.04 -42.20 14.28
C ASP A 369 -22.75 -43.68 14.49
N ASN A 370 -21.46 -43.97 14.35
CA ASN A 370 -20.85 -45.27 14.34
C ASN A 370 -20.46 -45.66 15.78
N ILE A 371 -20.98 -46.80 16.20
CA ILE A 371 -20.45 -47.80 17.14
C ILE A 371 -19.22 -47.34 17.96
N PHE A 372 -19.43 -46.95 19.23
CA PHE A 372 -18.50 -47.24 20.34
C PHE A 372 -19.24 -47.04 21.68
N SER A 373 -19.78 -48.13 22.25
CA SER A 373 -19.88 -48.26 23.70
C SER A 373 -20.09 -49.73 24.06
N LEU A 374 -19.02 -50.36 24.55
CA LEU A 374 -19.05 -51.71 25.10
C LEU A 374 -19.52 -51.64 26.56
N ASP A 375 -20.66 -52.27 26.82
CA ASP A 375 -21.21 -52.55 28.15
C ASP A 375 -20.23 -53.35 29.03
N PRO A 376 -19.99 -52.95 30.29
CA PRO A 376 -19.46 -53.83 31.31
C PRO A 376 -20.62 -54.39 32.18
N HIS A 377 -20.51 -55.68 32.50
CA HIS A 377 -21.37 -56.44 33.42
C HIS A 377 -22.59 -57.17 32.83
N ARG A 378 -22.30 -58.28 32.13
CA ARG A 378 -23.11 -59.49 32.28
C ARG A 378 -22.20 -60.67 32.65
N MET A 379 -21.91 -60.79 33.94
CA MET A 379 -21.41 -62.02 34.53
C MET A 379 -22.56 -63.01 34.68
N LEU A 380 -22.37 -64.23 34.18
CA LEU A 380 -22.68 -65.52 34.81
C LEU A 380 -22.79 -66.61 33.74
N GLY A 381 -21.94 -67.63 33.84
CA GLY A 381 -22.27 -68.97 33.35
C GLY A 381 -21.23 -69.69 32.49
N ASN A 382 -20.29 -70.36 33.17
CA ASN A 382 -19.75 -71.71 32.89
C ASN A 382 -19.01 -71.97 31.57
N MET A 383 -17.69 -72.17 31.57
CA MET A 383 -16.88 -73.31 32.10
C MET A 383 -16.68 -74.47 31.10
N PHE A 384 -15.39 -74.73 30.84
CA PHE A 384 -14.75 -75.93 30.28
C PHE A 384 -15.04 -76.25 28.80
N GLN A 385 -14.10 -76.67 27.94
CA GLN A 385 -12.83 -77.39 28.12
C GLN A 385 -12.12 -77.39 26.75
N ALA A 386 -10.79 -77.25 26.70
CA ALA A 386 -9.90 -77.99 25.77
C ALA A 386 -8.51 -77.33 25.71
N ALA A 387 -7.57 -77.83 26.52
CA ALA A 387 -6.17 -77.90 26.14
C ALA A 387 -5.65 -79.24 26.63
N GLY A 388 -5.21 -80.08 25.69
CA GLY A 388 -4.50 -81.31 25.99
C GLY A 388 -3.10 -81.00 26.52
N TYR A 389 -2.67 -81.77 27.51
CA TYR A 389 -1.50 -82.65 27.52
C TYR A 389 -1.35 -83.25 28.92
#